data_AF-A0A7C5NXA8-F1
#
_entry.id   AF-A0A7C5NXA8-F1
#
_cell.length_a   1.000
_cell.length_b   1.000
_cell.length_c   1.000
_cell.angle_alpha   90.00
_cell.angle_beta   90.00
_cell.angle_gamma   90.00
#
_symmetry.space_group_name_H-M   'P 1'
#
loop_
_entity.id
_entity.type
_entity.pdbx_description
1 polymer ?
#
loop_
_entity_poly.entity_id
_entity_poly.type
_entity_poly.pdbx_seq_one_letter_code
_entity_poly.pdbx_strand_id
1 'polypeptide(L)'
;MVSPLRTIRHLRRYRQVLGVFLKHGFGFALDYLGIRRPLLSLPRRRRTEMPIREGMALHLRLALEELGPTFVKLGQILSTRPDLLPPAYIAELSKLQDAVPPTAWDAVRALLEQELGREVVQVFAELDP
;
A
#
# COMPACT_ATOMS: atom_id res chain seq x y z
N MET A 1 33.07 6.50 -10.64
CA MET A 1 32.26 7.72 -10.85
C MET A 1 30.86 7.29 -11.28
N VAL A 2 29.85 7.50 -10.44
CA VAL A 2 28.46 7.06 -10.72
C VAL A 2 27.80 8.10 -11.63
N SER A 3 27.30 7.66 -12.78
CA SER A 3 26.79 8.54 -13.84
C SER A 3 25.44 9.20 -13.43
N PRO A 4 25.31 10.54 -13.52
CA PRO A 4 24.18 11.32 -12.97
C PRO A 4 22.82 11.10 -13.65
N LEU A 5 22.76 10.31 -14.73
CA LEU A 5 21.58 10.15 -15.58
C LEU A 5 20.58 9.07 -15.11
N ARG A 6 20.90 8.26 -14.08
CA ARG A 6 19.93 7.31 -13.49
C ARG A 6 19.00 7.95 -12.44
N THR A 7 19.46 9.01 -11.77
CA THR A 7 18.78 9.67 -10.65
C THR A 7 17.46 10.34 -11.04
N ILE A 8 17.38 10.89 -12.27
CA ILE A 8 16.23 11.68 -12.75
C ILE A 8 14.94 10.85 -12.84
N ARG A 9 15.04 9.56 -13.18
CA ARG A 9 13.87 8.65 -13.25
C ARG A 9 13.29 8.35 -11.87
N HIS A 10 14.10 8.40 -10.82
CA HIS A 10 13.62 8.23 -9.44
C HIS A 10 12.88 9.48 -8.94
N LEU A 11 13.27 10.69 -9.38
CA LEU A 11 12.59 11.93 -8.96
C LEU A 11 11.08 11.93 -9.29
N ARG A 12 10.67 11.38 -10.44
CA ARG A 12 9.25 11.27 -10.78
C ARG A 12 8.50 10.40 -9.77
N ARG A 13 9.11 9.28 -9.37
CA ARG A 13 8.52 8.38 -8.37
C ARG A 13 8.48 9.03 -6.99
N TYR A 14 9.54 9.72 -6.56
CA TYR A 14 9.55 10.45 -5.29
C TYR A 14 8.45 11.52 -5.24
N ARG A 15 8.27 12.29 -6.32
CA ARG A 15 7.18 13.29 -6.41
C ARG A 15 5.80 12.64 -6.38
N GLN A 16 5.62 11.49 -7.02
CA GLN A 16 4.38 10.73 -6.94
C GLN A 16 4.11 10.27 -5.51
N VAL A 17 5.10 9.67 -4.85
CA VAL A 17 4.98 9.20 -3.47
C VAL A 17 4.57 10.34 -2.55
N LEU A 18 5.30 11.45 -2.62
CA LEU A 18 5.00 12.65 -1.83
C LEU A 18 3.60 13.20 -2.15
N GLY A 19 3.22 13.26 -3.42
CA GLY A 19 1.90 13.73 -3.85
C GLY A 19 0.75 12.91 -3.26
N VAL A 20 0.88 11.58 -3.22
CA VAL A 20 -0.14 10.70 -2.61
C VAL A 20 -0.22 10.94 -1.11
N PHE A 21 0.90 11.00 -0.39
CA PHE A 21 0.88 11.29 1.05
C PHE A 21 0.25 12.67 1.36
N LEU A 22 0.55 13.70 0.56
CA LEU A 22 -0.07 15.02 0.70
C LEU A 22 -1.58 14.97 0.45
N LYS A 23 -2.02 14.24 -0.58
CA LYS A 23 -3.44 14.03 -0.92
C LYS A 23 -4.23 13.39 0.23
N HIS A 24 -3.63 12.41 0.90
CA HIS A 24 -4.20 11.71 2.06
C HIS A 24 -4.02 12.44 3.39
N GLY A 25 -3.52 13.68 3.39
CA GLY A 25 -3.52 14.53 4.58
C GLY A 25 -2.25 14.45 5.43
N PHE A 26 -1.17 13.81 4.96
CA PHE A 26 0.14 13.81 5.64
C PHE A 26 0.96 15.09 5.41
N GLY A 27 0.35 16.15 4.86
CA GLY A 27 1.00 17.45 4.68
C GLY A 27 1.44 18.14 5.98
N PHE A 28 0.90 17.73 7.13
CA PHE A 28 1.38 18.17 8.43
C PHE A 28 2.79 17.65 8.74
N ALA A 29 3.20 16.49 8.22
CA ALA A 29 4.52 15.93 8.49
C ALA A 29 5.65 16.83 7.93
N LEU A 30 5.38 17.57 6.85
CA LEU A 30 6.30 18.58 6.32
C LEU A 30 6.49 19.76 7.28
N ASP A 31 5.47 20.11 8.07
CA ASP A 31 5.59 21.15 9.10
C ASP A 31 6.51 20.70 10.23
N TYR A 32 6.38 19.45 10.65
CA TYR A 32 7.25 18.85 11.68
C TYR A 32 8.72 18.76 11.26
N LEU A 33 8.99 18.60 9.96
CA LEU A 33 10.35 18.59 9.40
C LEU A 33 10.96 19.99 9.25
N GLY A 34 10.25 21.05 9.64
CA GLY A 34 10.75 22.44 9.57
C GLY A 34 10.90 22.97 8.14
N ILE A 35 10.35 22.26 7.14
CA ILE A 35 10.35 22.69 5.74
C ILE A 35 9.37 23.84 5.63
N ARG A 36 9.89 25.07 5.71
CA ARG A 36 9.08 26.29 5.60
C ARG A 36 8.27 26.24 4.30
N ARG A 37 6.98 26.54 4.42
CA ARG A 37 5.98 26.46 3.35
C ARG A 37 6.00 27.56 2.25
N PRO A 38 6.84 28.63 2.23
CA PRO A 38 6.56 29.72 1.29
C PRO A 38 6.88 29.39 -0.18
N LEU A 39 7.48 28.24 -0.51
CA LEU A 39 7.80 27.87 -1.90
C LEU A 39 6.67 27.09 -2.62
N LEU A 40 5.74 26.49 -1.89
CA LEU A 40 4.68 25.64 -2.47
C LEU A 40 3.33 26.22 -2.05
N SER A 41 2.70 26.95 -2.98
CA SER A 41 1.38 27.58 -2.89
C SER A 41 0.24 26.55 -2.68
N LEU A 42 0.29 25.77 -1.60
CA LEU A 42 -0.71 24.78 -1.27
C LEU A 42 -1.86 25.45 -0.52
N PRO A 43 -3.13 25.20 -0.92
CA PRO A 43 -4.28 25.81 -0.27
C PRO A 43 -4.30 25.40 1.20
N ARG A 44 -4.43 26.41 2.08
CA ARG A 44 -4.56 26.26 3.53
C ARG A 44 -5.90 25.57 3.81
N ARG A 45 -5.94 24.24 3.70
CA ARG A 45 -7.13 23.45 4.03
C ARG A 45 -7.47 23.75 5.49
N ARG A 46 -8.71 24.21 5.70
CA ARG A 46 -9.28 24.46 7.03
C ARG A 46 -8.91 23.30 7.93
N ARG A 47 -8.41 23.64 9.11
CA ARG A 47 -8.16 22.75 10.23
C ARG A 47 -9.51 22.17 10.65
N THR A 48 -10.03 21.21 9.89
CA THR A 48 -11.14 20.39 10.35
C THR A 48 -10.57 19.60 11.52
N GLU A 49 -11.14 19.80 12.70
CA GLU A 49 -10.93 18.97 13.87
C GLU A 49 -11.27 17.53 13.49
N MET A 50 -10.32 16.80 12.91
CA MET A 50 -10.47 15.37 12.70
C MET A 50 -10.20 14.69 14.04
N PRO A 51 -11.04 13.74 14.47
CA PRO A 51 -10.78 12.96 15.68
C PRO A 51 -9.40 12.32 15.52
N ILE A 52 -8.50 12.75 16.38
CA ILE A 52 -7.08 12.42 16.33
C ILE A 52 -6.95 10.95 16.70
N ARG A 53 -6.90 10.07 15.67
CA ARG A 53 -6.19 8.76 15.59
C ARG A 53 -6.83 7.84 14.54
N GLU A 54 -8.16 7.77 14.47
CA GLU A 54 -8.85 6.84 13.55
C GLU A 54 -8.81 7.30 12.09
N GLY A 55 -9.06 8.60 11.83
CA GLY A 55 -9.01 9.13 10.47
C GLY A 55 -7.63 9.03 9.81
N MET A 56 -6.56 9.13 10.59
CA MET A 56 -5.17 9.05 10.09
C MET A 56 -4.74 7.62 9.78
N ALA A 57 -5.22 6.64 10.54
CA ALA A 57 -5.00 5.23 10.23
C ALA A 57 -5.63 4.84 8.89
N LEU A 58 -6.88 5.27 8.66
CA LEU A 58 -7.59 5.05 7.40
C LEU A 58 -6.87 5.70 6.22
N HIS A 59 -6.48 6.97 6.37
CA HIS A 59 -5.75 7.69 5.32
C HIS A 59 -4.39 7.09 5.01
N LEU A 60 -3.70 6.50 6.02
CA LEU A 60 -2.46 5.76 5.77
C LEU A 60 -2.73 4.54 4.89
N ARG A 61 -3.73 3.72 5.23
CA ARG A 61 -4.12 2.54 4.46
C ARG A 61 -4.39 2.91 2.99
N LEU A 62 -5.24 3.91 2.77
CA LEU A 62 -5.61 4.38 1.43
C LEU A 62 -4.41 4.93 0.64
N ALA A 63 -3.48 5.62 1.31
CA ALA A 63 -2.24 6.08 0.68
C ALA A 63 -1.37 4.90 0.22
N LEU A 64 -1.23 3.86 1.04
CA LEU A 64 -0.45 2.67 0.69
C LEU A 64 -1.08 1.87 -0.46
N GLU A 65 -2.41 1.74 -0.51
CA GLU A 65 -3.15 1.15 -1.63
C GLU A 65 -2.91 1.91 -2.93
N GLU A 66 -3.06 3.24 -2.90
CA GLU A 66 -2.86 4.10 -4.08
C GLU A 66 -1.41 4.08 -4.60
N LEU A 67 -0.43 3.89 -3.70
CA LEU A 67 0.98 3.76 -4.08
C LEU A 67 1.33 2.41 -4.71
N GLY A 68 0.47 1.41 -4.53
CA GLY A 68 0.52 0.11 -5.18
C GLY A 68 1.20 -1.00 -4.37
N PRO A 69 1.47 -2.16 -5.00
CA PRO A 69 1.73 -3.42 -4.30
C PRO A 69 2.92 -3.40 -3.35
N THR A 70 3.98 -2.65 -3.67
CA THR A 70 5.14 -2.49 -2.78
C THR A 70 4.76 -1.84 -1.45
N PHE A 71 3.90 -0.82 -1.48
CA PHE A 71 3.46 -0.10 -0.29
C PHE A 71 2.35 -0.84 0.46
N VAL A 72 1.50 -1.58 -0.26
CA VAL A 72 0.56 -2.55 0.35
C VAL A 72 1.34 -3.57 1.19
N LYS A 73 2.42 -4.15 0.63
CA LYS A 73 3.26 -5.10 1.35
C LYS A 73 3.96 -4.50 2.56
N LEU A 74 4.38 -3.24 2.48
CA LEU A 74 4.87 -2.50 3.64
C LEU A 74 3.80 -2.37 4.74
N GLY A 75 2.57 -2.03 4.36
CA GLY A 75 1.43 -1.95 5.27
C GLY A 75 1.12 -3.29 5.94
N GLN A 76 1.21 -4.40 5.19
CA GLN A 76 1.05 -5.76 5.71
C GLN A 76 2.15 -6.11 6.74
N ILE A 77 3.41 -5.75 6.47
CA ILE A 77 4.50 -5.97 7.44
C ILE A 77 4.25 -5.15 8.71
N LEU A 78 3.88 -3.88 8.56
CA LEU A 78 3.62 -2.98 9.68
C LEU A 78 2.42 -3.41 10.54
N SER A 79 1.36 -4.00 9.95
CA SER A 79 0.22 -4.49 10.72
C SER A 79 0.53 -5.70 11.61
N THR A 80 1.63 -6.41 11.36
CA THR A 80 2.10 -7.51 12.22
C THR A 80 2.98 -7.05 13.38
N ARG A 81 3.25 -5.74 13.51
CA ARG A 81 4.16 -5.16 14.50
C ARG A 81 3.41 -4.26 15.51
N PRO A 82 2.70 -4.85 16.49
CA PRO A 82 1.93 -4.09 17.46
C PRO A 82 2.79 -3.22 18.40
N ASP A 83 4.09 -3.49 18.45
CA ASP A 83 5.08 -2.70 19.18
C ASP A 83 5.41 -1.36 18.50
N LEU A 84 5.12 -1.21 17.20
CA LEU A 84 5.50 -0.03 16.42
C LEU A 84 4.35 0.97 16.19
N LEU A 85 3.10 0.50 16.22
CA LEU A 85 1.95 1.27 15.79
C LEU A 85 0.79 1.22 16.81
N PRO A 86 0.04 2.31 17.00
CA PRO A 86 -1.17 2.29 17.83
C PRO A 86 -2.22 1.32 17.27
N PRO A 87 -3.12 0.76 18.12
CA PRO A 87 -4.12 -0.22 17.70
C PRO A 87 -4.99 0.20 16.50
N ALA A 88 -5.35 1.47 16.38
CA ALA A 88 -6.12 1.98 15.25
C ALA A 88 -5.41 1.80 13.90
N TYR A 89 -4.08 1.99 13.87
CA TYR A 89 -3.28 1.79 12.66
C TYR A 89 -3.15 0.32 12.32
N ILE A 90 -2.95 -0.54 13.33
CA ILE A 90 -2.93 -1.99 13.13
C ILE A 90 -4.24 -2.45 12.52
N ALA A 91 -5.38 -2.06 13.10
CA ALA A 91 -6.71 -2.45 12.64
C ALA A 91 -6.98 -2.04 11.18
N GLU A 92 -6.57 -0.83 10.78
CA GLU A 92 -6.69 -0.40 9.38
C GLU A 92 -5.70 -1.13 8.46
N LEU A 93 -4.42 -1.20 8.82
CA LEU A 93 -3.40 -1.85 7.99
C LEU A 93 -3.60 -3.36 7.86
N SER A 94 -4.26 -4.01 8.83
CA SER A 94 -4.66 -5.43 8.72
C SER A 94 -5.66 -5.66 7.59
N LYS A 95 -6.44 -4.65 7.19
CA LYS A 95 -7.34 -4.74 6.03
C LYS A 95 -6.60 -4.82 4.69
N LEU A 96 -5.29 -4.52 4.68
CA LEU A 96 -4.42 -4.73 3.52
C LEU A 96 -3.99 -6.19 3.38
N GLN A 97 -4.20 -7.02 4.42
CA GLN A 97 -3.94 -8.45 4.34
C GLN A 97 -5.06 -9.12 3.54
N ASP A 98 -4.72 -10.22 2.87
CA ASP A 98 -5.59 -10.85 1.89
C ASP A 98 -6.87 -11.38 2.53
N ALA A 99 -7.98 -10.71 2.22
CA ALA A 99 -9.30 -11.32 2.14
C ALA A 99 -9.74 -11.28 0.67
N VAL A 100 -8.92 -11.88 -0.22
CA VAL A 100 -9.33 -12.05 -1.61
C VAL A 100 -10.26 -13.26 -1.66
N PRO A 101 -11.46 -13.13 -2.24
CA PRO A 101 -12.34 -14.27 -2.44
C PRO A 101 -11.60 -15.40 -3.15
N PRO A 102 -11.78 -16.66 -2.73
CA PRO A 102 -11.17 -17.78 -3.42
C PRO A 102 -11.60 -17.76 -4.89
N THR A 103 -10.65 -18.01 -5.79
CA THR A 103 -10.94 -18.17 -7.21
C THR A 103 -11.71 -19.48 -7.38
N ALA A 104 -12.72 -19.50 -8.25
CA ALA A 104 -13.50 -20.71 -8.51
C ALA A 104 -12.59 -21.86 -8.95
N TRP A 105 -12.78 -23.04 -8.32
CA TRP A 105 -11.97 -24.23 -8.59
C TRP A 105 -11.88 -24.57 -10.08
N ASP A 106 -12.96 -24.41 -10.84
CA ASP A 106 -12.97 -24.70 -12.27
C ASP A 106 -11.97 -23.85 -13.06
N ALA A 107 -11.78 -22.58 -12.70
CA ALA A 107 -10.80 -21.71 -13.33
C ALA A 107 -9.36 -22.12 -12.96
N VAL A 108 -9.15 -22.56 -11.72
CA VAL A 108 -7.86 -23.06 -11.24
C VAL A 108 -7.52 -24.38 -11.92
N ARG A 109 -8.47 -25.32 -12.00
CA ARG A 109 -8.34 -26.60 -12.70
C ARG A 109 -7.97 -26.40 -14.16
N ALA A 110 -8.73 -25.57 -14.89
CA ALA A 110 -8.47 -25.32 -16.30
C ALA A 110 -7.06 -24.78 -16.56
N LEU A 111 -6.60 -23.85 -15.71
CA LEU A 111 -5.24 -23.31 -15.77
C LEU A 111 -4.19 -24.38 -15.48
N LEU A 112 -4.40 -25.22 -14.47
CA LEU A 112 -3.48 -26.31 -14.15
C LEU A 112 -3.36 -27.31 -15.31
N GLU A 113 -4.48 -27.73 -15.91
CA GLU A 113 -4.47 -28.66 -17.04
C GLU A 113 -3.80 -28.08 -18.28
N GLN A 114 -3.97 -26.77 -18.52
CA GLN A 114 -3.29 -26.05 -19.58
C GLN A 114 -1.77 -26.05 -19.39
N GLU A 115 -1.29 -25.77 -18.18
CA GLU A 115 0.15 -25.71 -17.88
C GLU A 115 0.80 -27.10 -17.80
N LEU A 116 0.05 -28.12 -17.36
CA LEU A 116 0.54 -29.50 -17.23
C LEU A 116 0.40 -30.32 -18.52
N GLY A 117 -0.46 -29.89 -19.45
CA GLY A 117 -0.78 -30.59 -20.69
C GLY A 117 -1.49 -31.93 -20.48
N ARG A 118 -2.01 -32.18 -19.28
CA ARG A 118 -2.71 -33.40 -18.85
C ARG A 118 -3.76 -33.04 -17.80
N GLU A 119 -4.74 -33.92 -17.63
CA GLU A 119 -5.73 -33.77 -16.57
C GLU A 119 -5.06 -33.79 -15.18
N VAL A 120 -5.53 -32.94 -14.28
CA VAL A 120 -4.94 -32.79 -12.93
C VAL A 120 -4.93 -34.11 -12.16
N VAL A 121 -5.95 -34.96 -12.36
CA VAL A 121 -6.09 -36.28 -11.71
C VAL A 121 -5.05 -37.31 -12.17
N GLN A 122 -4.38 -37.06 -13.29
CA GLN A 122 -3.32 -37.93 -13.81
C GLN A 122 -1.94 -37.52 -13.29
N VAL A 123 -1.82 -36.31 -12.75
CA VAL A 123 -0.55 -35.73 -12.28
C VAL A 123 -0.43 -35.78 -10.76
N PHE A 124 -1.54 -35.54 -10.04
CA PHE A 124 -1.56 -35.50 -8.59
C PHE A 124 -2.36 -36.66 -8.01
N ALA A 125 -1.90 -37.22 -6.89
CA ALA A 125 -2.59 -38.30 -6.17
C ALA A 125 -3.81 -37.79 -5.38
N GLU A 126 -3.77 -36.54 -4.91
CA GLU A 126 -4.84 -35.89 -4.16
C GLU A 126 -4.80 -34.37 -4.41
N LEU A 127 -5.97 -33.74 -4.45
CA LEU A 127 -6.16 -32.30 -4.63
C LEU A 127 -7.28 -31.84 -3.70
N ASP A 128 -7.01 -30.80 -2.91
CA ASP A 128 -8.00 -30.09 -2.08
C ASP A 128 -8.48 -28.84 -2.85
N PRO A 129 -9.75 -28.81 -3.32
CA PRO A 129 -10.30 -27.75 -4.18
C PRO A 129 -10.50 -26.38 -3.50
#